data_AF-A0A0C3PVX3-F1
#
_entry.id   AF-A0A0C3PVX3-F1
#
_cell.length_a   1.000
_cell.length_b   1.000
_cell.length_c   1.000
_cell.angle_alpha   90.00
_cell.angle_beta   90.00
_cell.angle_gamma   90.00
#
_symmetry.space_group_name_H-M   'P 1'
#
loop_
_entity.id
_entity.type
_entity.pdbx_description
1 polymer ?
#
loop_
_entity_poly.entity_id
_entity_poly.type
_entity_poly.pdbx_seq_one_letter_code
_entity_poly.pdbx_strand_id
1 'polypeptide(L)'
;VQSRYFILPVSAAAVGTIIGAVRGSRMAALRFLAENAHRPPTTIRGWYLYNKTKNYRRMAAGLKHGGADALRLGVATSVWVGIE
;
A
#
# COMPACT_ATOMS: atom_id res chain seq x y z
N VAL A 1 -17.74 -10.45 -24.99
CA VAL A 1 -16.30 -10.28 -25.29
C VAL A 1 -15.80 -8.89 -24.90
N GLN A 2 -16.38 -7.80 -25.42
CA GLN A 2 -15.91 -6.41 -25.24
C GLN A 2 -15.81 -5.91 -23.78
N SER A 3 -16.65 -6.42 -22.88
CA SER A 3 -16.65 -6.04 -21.46
C SER A 3 -15.40 -6.50 -20.69
N ARG A 4 -14.75 -7.60 -21.12
CA ARG A 4 -13.57 -8.17 -20.43
C ARG A 4 -12.34 -7.28 -20.51
N TYR A 5 -12.18 -6.50 -21.59
CA TYR A 5 -11.09 -5.54 -21.79
C TYR A 5 -11.06 -4.44 -20.73
N PHE A 6 -12.19 -4.14 -20.09
CA PHE A 6 -12.28 -3.11 -19.06
C PHE A 6 -12.44 -3.69 -17.65
N ILE A 7 -13.30 -4.70 -17.48
CA ILE A 7 -13.58 -5.25 -16.15
C ILE A 7 -12.34 -5.91 -15.54
N LEU A 8 -11.58 -6.69 -16.33
CA LEU A 8 -10.43 -7.42 -15.80
C LEU A 8 -9.28 -6.49 -15.37
N PRO A 9 -8.82 -5.52 -16.19
CA PRO A 9 -7.77 -4.60 -15.74
C PRO A 9 -8.16 -3.70 -14.58
N VAL A 10 -9.40 -3.20 -14.57
CA VAL A 10 -9.88 -2.32 -13.49
C VAL A 10 -10.01 -3.08 -12.17
N SER A 11 -10.59 -4.29 -12.19
CA SER A 11 -10.69 -5.12 -11.00
C SER A 11 -9.32 -5.57 -10.48
N ALA A 12 -8.41 -5.95 -11.38
CA ALA A 12 -7.03 -6.32 -11.03
C ALA A 12 -6.25 -5.14 -10.42
N ALA A 13 -6.40 -3.93 -10.98
CA ALA A 13 -5.79 -2.73 -10.42
C ALA A 13 -6.36 -2.38 -9.04
N ALA A 14 -7.67 -2.55 -8.82
CA ALA A 14 -8.29 -2.33 -7.51
C ALA A 14 -7.76 -3.33 -6.46
N VAL A 15 -7.70 -4.60 -6.80
CA VAL A 15 -7.13 -5.65 -5.93
C VAL A 15 -5.64 -5.38 -5.66
N GLY A 16 -4.88 -5.02 -6.70
CA GLY A 16 -3.47 -4.65 -6.58
C GLY A 16 -3.25 -3.47 -5.63
N THR A 17 -4.12 -2.47 -5.70
CA THR A 17 -4.09 -1.32 -4.79
C THR A 17 -4.22 -1.75 -3.33
N ILE A 18 -5.22 -2.58 -3.02
CA ILE A 18 -5.48 -3.05 -1.65
C ILE A 18 -4.28 -3.87 -1.14
N ILE A 19 -3.80 -4.80 -1.95
CA ILE A 19 -2.67 -5.66 -1.61
C ILE A 19 -1.41 -4.82 -1.33
N GLY A 20 -1.07 -3.92 -2.26
CA GLY A 20 0.10 -3.07 -2.15
C GLY A 20 -0.01 -2.11 -0.96
N ALA A 21 -1.19 -1.55 -0.71
CA ALA A 21 -1.41 -0.63 0.41
C ALA A 21 -1.26 -1.32 1.76
N VAL A 22 -1.83 -2.52 1.94
CA VAL A 22 -1.71 -3.30 3.18
C VAL A 22 -0.27 -3.75 3.42
N ARG A 23 0.40 -4.30 2.40
CA ARG A 23 1.80 -4.74 2.51
C ARG A 23 2.74 -3.56 2.80
N GLY A 24 2.61 -2.48 2.04
CA GLY A 24 3.42 -1.27 2.18
C GLY A 24 3.27 -0.61 3.54
N SER A 25 2.02 -0.45 4.00
CA SER A 25 1.73 0.13 5.31
C SER A 25 2.29 -0.74 6.45
N ARG A 26 2.10 -2.07 6.40
CA ARG A 26 2.63 -2.99 7.43
C ARG A 26 4.15 -2.94 7.49
N MET A 27 4.83 -2.95 6.35
CA MET A 27 6.29 -2.87 6.28
C MET A 27 6.80 -1.55 6.87
N ALA A 28 6.20 -0.41 6.52
CA ALA A 28 6.57 0.89 7.06
C ALA A 28 6.33 0.97 8.58
N ALA A 29 5.27 0.34 9.09
CA ALA A 29 4.99 0.24 10.51
C ALA A 29 6.10 -0.53 11.25
N LEU A 30 6.48 -1.70 10.74
CA LEU A 30 7.51 -2.54 11.32
C LEU A 30 8.88 -1.85 11.30
N ARG A 31 9.23 -1.18 10.21
CA ARG A 31 10.45 -0.36 10.11
C ARG A 31 10.45 0.77 11.15
N PHE A 32 9.35 1.50 11.28
CA PHE A 32 9.22 2.55 12.29
C PHE A 32 9.38 2.01 13.71
N LEU A 33 8.78 0.84 14.01
CA LEU A 33 8.92 0.20 15.32
C LEU A 33 10.36 -0.25 15.58
N ALA A 34 11.03 -0.83 14.58
CA ALA A 34 12.44 -1.24 14.70
C ALA A 34 13.36 -0.02 14.93
N GLU A 35 13.19 1.04 14.15
CA GLU A 35 13.95 2.29 14.30
C GLU A 35 13.76 2.95 15.67
N ASN A 36 12.57 2.80 16.28
CA ASN A 36 12.22 3.46 17.53
C ASN A 36 12.09 2.52 18.73
N ALA A 37 12.55 1.27 18.62
CA ALA A 37 12.47 0.31 19.72
C ALA A 37 13.16 0.80 21.00
N HIS A 38 14.21 1.62 20.84
CA HIS A 38 14.98 2.21 21.93
C HIS A 38 14.43 3.57 22.43
N ARG A 39 13.36 4.12 21.82
CA ARG A 39 12.76 5.42 22.18
C ARG A 39 11.26 5.28 22.44
N PRO A 40 10.84 4.52 23.46
CA PRO A 40 9.44 4.46 23.83
C PRO A 40 8.95 5.83 24.34
N PRO A 41 7.71 6.24 24.01
CA PRO A 41 7.16 7.49 24.50
C PRO A 41 6.95 7.44 26.02
N THR A 42 7.47 8.43 26.75
CA THR A 42 7.35 8.54 28.22
C THR A 42 6.26 9.51 28.66
N THR A 43 5.74 10.33 27.75
CA THR A 43 4.69 11.32 28.01
C THR A 43 3.49 11.10 27.09
N ILE A 44 2.29 11.53 27.51
CA ILE A 44 1.06 11.43 26.72
C ILE A 44 1.21 12.18 25.38
N ARG A 45 1.77 13.39 25.41
CA ARG A 45 2.06 14.18 24.19
C ARG A 45 3.04 13.45 23.27
N GLY A 46 4.09 12.85 23.84
CA GLY A 46 5.05 12.03 23.12
C GLY A 46 4.38 10.82 22.45
N TRP A 47 3.49 10.13 23.14
CA TRP A 47 2.73 8.99 22.60
C TRP A 47 1.86 9.39 21.41
N TYR A 48 1.19 10.54 21.50
CA TYR A 48 0.38 11.05 20.38
C TYR A 48 1.24 11.36 19.16
N LEU A 49 2.34 12.12 19.33
CA LEU A 49 3.25 12.47 18.24
C LEU A 49 3.91 11.23 17.63
N TYR A 50 4.30 10.26 18.47
CA TYR A 50 4.85 8.98 18.03
C TYR A 50 3.88 8.24 17.10
N ASN A 51 2.61 8.10 17.51
CA ASN A 51 1.60 7.41 16.70
C ASN A 51 1.19 8.21 15.45
N LYS A 52 1.15 9.55 15.53
CA LYS A 52 0.90 10.43 14.37
C LYS A 52 1.96 10.25 13.30
N THR A 53 3.25 10.30 13.68
CA THR A 53 4.38 10.06 12.77
C THR A 53 4.35 8.66 12.18
N LYS A 54 4.10 7.64 13.02
CA LYS A 54 3.92 6.26 12.56
C LYS A 54 2.80 6.14 11.54
N ASN A 55 1.68 6.85 11.74
CA ASN A 55 0.54 6.80 10.82
C ASN A 55 0.86 7.47 9.48
N TYR A 56 1.53 8.62 9.48
CA TYR A 56 1.92 9.29 8.23
C TYR A 56 2.89 8.45 7.39
N ARG A 57 3.87 7.79 8.01
CA ARG A 57 4.75 6.86 7.29
C ARG A 57 3.99 5.67 6.72
N ARG A 58 3.03 5.12 7.47
CA ARG A 58 2.15 4.03 7.00
C ARG A 58 1.31 4.46 5.80
N MET A 59 0.70 5.65 5.85
CA MET A 59 -0.13 6.18 4.76
C MET A 59 0.69 6.42 3.50
N ALA A 60 1.84 7.08 3.63
CA ALA A 60 2.73 7.36 2.50
C ALA A 60 3.21 6.06 1.82
N ALA A 61 3.64 5.07 2.61
CA ALA A 61 4.02 3.77 2.08
C ALA A 61 2.84 3.00 1.46
N GLY A 62 1.66 3.07 2.08
CA GLY A 62 0.45 2.46 1.56
C GLY A 62 0.06 3.01 0.18
N LEU A 63 0.08 4.33 0.00
CA LEU A 63 -0.18 4.97 -1.29
C LEU A 63 0.87 4.60 -2.34
N LYS A 64 2.16 4.64 -1.97
CA LYS A 64 3.26 4.29 -2.88
C LYS A 64 3.17 2.85 -3.38
N HIS A 65 3.03 1.89 -2.45
CA HIS A 65 2.98 0.47 -2.81
C HIS A 65 1.65 0.06 -3.42
N GLY A 66 0.53 0.66 -2.98
CA GLY A 66 -0.78 0.47 -3.59
C GLY A 66 -0.78 0.89 -5.05
N GLY A 67 -0.30 2.09 -5.37
CA GLY A 67 -0.19 2.55 -6.77
C GLY A 67 0.73 1.69 -7.62
N ALA A 68 1.86 1.25 -7.07
CA ALA A 68 2.80 0.38 -7.77
C ALA A 68 2.18 -1.00 -8.12
N ASP A 69 1.52 -1.65 -7.16
CA ASP A 69 0.88 -2.94 -7.39
C ASP A 69 -0.39 -2.82 -8.26
N ALA A 70 -1.12 -1.71 -8.17
CA ALA A 70 -2.24 -1.40 -9.06
C ALA A 70 -1.80 -1.33 -10.53
N LEU A 71 -0.72 -0.59 -10.81
CA LEU A 71 -0.15 -0.50 -12.15
C LEU A 71 0.39 -1.85 -12.62
N ARG A 72 1.11 -2.58 -11.75
CA ARG A 72 1.70 -3.87 -12.10
C ARG A 72 0.63 -4.89 -12.50
N LEU A 73 -0.43 -5.03 -11.71
CA LEU A 73 -1.51 -5.96 -12.00
C LEU A 73 -2.39 -5.48 -13.15
N GLY A 74 -2.75 -4.19 -13.18
CA GLY A 74 -3.55 -3.60 -14.24
C GLY A 74 -2.90 -3.81 -15.61
N VAL A 75 -1.61 -3.44 -15.76
CA VAL A 75 -0.86 -3.64 -17.01
C VAL A 75 -0.75 -5.11 -17.37
N ALA A 76 -0.41 -5.99 -16.42
CA ALA A 76 -0.28 -7.42 -16.69
C ALA A 76 -1.60 -8.03 -17.23
N THR A 77 -2.73 -7.66 -16.63
CA THR A 77 -4.04 -8.13 -17.10
C THR A 77 -4.49 -7.47 -18.39
N SER A 78 -4.17 -6.19 -18.63
CA SER A 78 -4.44 -5.54 -19.92
C SER A 78 -3.67 -6.22 -21.06
N VAL A 79 -2.40 -6.57 -20.83
CA VAL A 79 -1.57 -7.30 -21.79
C VAL A 79 -2.15 -8.69 -22.04
N TRP A 80 -2.53 -9.41 -20.99
CA TRP A 80 -3.16 -10.72 -21.12
C TRP A 80 -4.41 -10.69 -21.99
N VAL A 81 -5.36 -9.79 -21.67
CA VAL A 81 -6.64 -9.69 -22.40
C VAL A 81 -6.45 -9.16 -23.82
N GLY A 82 -5.35 -8.44 -24.10
CA GLY A 82 -5.00 -8.02 -25.45
C GLY A 82 -4.39 -9.11 -26.32
N ILE A 83 -3.81 -10.16 -25.70
CA ILE A 83 -3.23 -11.32 -26.40
C ILE A 83 -4.26 -12.43 -26.62
N GLU A 84 -5.14 -12.66 -25.63
CA GLU A 84 -6.25 -13.64 -25.70
C GLU A 84 -7.33 -13.23 -26.72
#